data_AF-A0A917DTV3-F1
#
_entry.id   AF-A0A917DTV3-F1
#
_cell.length_a   1.000
_cell.length_b   1.000
_cell.length_c   1.000
_cell.angle_alpha   90.00
_cell.angle_beta   90.00
_cell.angle_gamma   90.00
#
_symmetry.space_group_name_H-M   'P 1'
#
loop_
_entity.id
_entity.type
_entity.pdbx_description
1 polymer ?
#
loop_
_entity_poly.entity_id
_entity_poly.type
_entity_poly.pdbx_seq_one_letter_code
_entity_poly.pdbx_strand_id
1 'polypeptide(L)'
;MINQTTLSQVLPTRSANANAVSEKSTPAEMTQNFGDFLQKALDSVSAQESNVSALTDQFMVGKVDVSQVMIAASQAEISLQLTTQIRNKVIDAYQEIMRMQV
;
A
#
# COMPACT_ATOMS: atom_id res chain seq x y z
N MET A 1 -0.26 -57.94 -42.22
CA MET A 1 -0.19 -56.49 -42.47
C MET A 1 -1.26 -55.84 -41.56
N ILE A 2 -0.91 -55.35 -40.35
CA ILE A 2 -0.79 -53.91 -39.95
C ILE A 2 -1.89 -53.02 -40.56
N ASN A 3 -2.68 -52.17 -39.88
CA ASN A 3 -2.60 -51.56 -38.55
C ASN A 3 -3.96 -50.88 -38.19
N GLN A 4 -4.49 -51.17 -37.00
CA GLN A 4 -5.06 -50.30 -35.97
C GLN A 4 -5.90 -49.03 -36.29
N THR A 5 -7.13 -49.05 -35.76
CA THR A 5 -7.82 -48.03 -34.95
C THR A 5 -7.36 -46.58 -35.12
N THR A 6 -8.05 -45.80 -35.96
CA THR A 6 -7.98 -44.34 -35.89
C THR A 6 -8.87 -43.84 -34.76
N LEU A 7 -8.29 -43.83 -33.56
CA LEU A 7 -8.85 -43.24 -32.35
C LEU A 7 -9.10 -41.74 -32.57
N SER A 8 -10.30 -41.31 -32.21
CA SER A 8 -10.78 -39.93 -32.24
C SER A 8 -9.74 -38.90 -31.82
N GLN A 9 -9.61 -37.87 -32.64
CA GLN A 9 -8.86 -36.65 -32.35
C GLN A 9 -9.39 -36.02 -31.06
N VAL A 10 -8.70 -36.28 -29.96
CA VAL A 10 -8.80 -35.44 -28.77
C VAL A 10 -8.08 -34.14 -29.08
N LEU A 11 -8.84 -33.05 -29.05
CA LEU A 11 -8.33 -31.68 -28.99
C LEU A 11 -7.17 -31.63 -27.97
N PRO A 12 -6.01 -31.03 -28.30
CA PRO A 12 -5.23 -30.42 -27.25
C PRO A 12 -6.14 -29.34 -26.65
N THR A 13 -6.59 -29.54 -25.42
CA THR A 13 -7.04 -28.44 -24.59
C THR A 13 -5.95 -27.39 -24.71
N ARG A 14 -6.29 -26.27 -25.38
CA ARG A 14 -5.48 -25.04 -25.39
C ARG A 14 -5.04 -24.88 -23.94
N SER A 15 -3.74 -25.00 -23.70
CA SER A 15 -3.13 -24.55 -22.46
C SER A 15 -3.70 -23.16 -22.22
N ALA A 16 -4.62 -23.07 -21.28
CA ALA A 16 -5.21 -21.83 -20.86
C ALA A 16 -4.06 -21.07 -20.25
N ASN A 17 -3.46 -20.22 -21.08
CA ASN A 17 -2.89 -18.94 -20.71
C ASN A 17 -2.23 -18.97 -19.34
N ALA A 18 -1.02 -19.53 -19.25
CA ALA A 18 -0.09 -19.30 -18.14
C ALA A 18 0.47 -17.87 -18.17
N ASN A 19 -0.39 -16.89 -18.51
CA ASN A 19 -0.07 -15.49 -18.66
C ASN A 19 -1.17 -14.68 -17.98
N ALA A 20 -1.27 -14.82 -16.65
CA ALA A 20 -2.12 -13.97 -15.83
C ALA A 20 -1.75 -14.01 -14.33
N VAL A 21 -0.47 -14.16 -13.96
CA VAL A 21 0.05 -13.74 -12.62
C VAL A 21 1.57 -13.83 -12.65
N SER A 22 2.20 -12.93 -13.40
CA SER A 22 3.60 -12.58 -13.19
C SER A 22 3.81 -11.16 -13.70
N GLU A 23 3.01 -10.23 -13.19
CA GLU A 23 3.52 -8.87 -13.05
C GLU A 23 4.51 -8.92 -11.90
N LYS A 24 5.76 -9.30 -12.21
CA LYS A 24 6.89 -8.94 -11.37
C LYS A 24 6.91 -7.42 -11.37
N SER A 25 6.26 -6.78 -10.39
CA SER A 25 6.40 -5.35 -10.16
C SER A 25 7.89 -5.04 -10.14
N THR A 26 8.34 -4.23 -11.08
CA THR A 26 9.74 -3.88 -11.15
C THR A 26 10.12 -3.10 -9.87
N PRO A 27 11.39 -3.16 -9.42
CA PRO A 27 11.81 -2.36 -8.27
C PRO A 27 11.46 -0.87 -8.41
N ALA A 28 11.47 -0.35 -9.66
CA ALA A 28 11.09 1.02 -9.99
C ALA A 28 9.59 1.31 -9.78
N GLU A 29 8.69 0.42 -10.22
CA GLU A 29 7.24 0.58 -9.97
C GLU A 29 6.91 0.51 -8.47
N MET A 30 7.62 -0.33 -7.71
CA MET A 30 7.43 -0.42 -6.27
C MET A 30 7.84 0.88 -5.54
N THR A 31 8.93 1.52 -5.98
CA THR A 31 9.36 2.83 -5.46
C THR A 31 8.37 3.94 -5.80
N GLN A 32 7.81 3.94 -7.02
CA GLN A 32 6.81 4.94 -7.42
C GLN A 32 5.52 4.81 -6.59
N ASN A 33 5.00 3.58 -6.46
CA ASN A 33 3.83 3.30 -5.62
C ASN A 33 4.05 3.68 -4.15
N PHE A 34 5.27 3.51 -3.64
CA PHE A 34 5.63 3.97 -2.30
C PHE A 34 5.61 5.50 -2.18
N GLY A 35 6.17 6.21 -3.16
CA GLY A 35 6.12 7.68 -3.19
C GLY A 35 4.69 8.20 -3.13
N ASP A 36 3.79 7.59 -3.92
CA ASP A 36 2.36 7.93 -3.94
C ASP A 36 1.68 7.62 -2.60
N PHE A 37 2.00 6.48 -1.98
CA PHE A 37 1.49 6.11 -0.67
C PHE A 37 1.98 7.08 0.41
N LEU A 38 3.27 7.42 0.41
CA LEU A 38 3.85 8.34 1.37
C LEU A 38 3.25 9.74 1.22
N GLN A 39 3.04 10.21 -0.01
CA GLN A 39 2.36 11.48 -0.27
C GLN A 39 0.96 11.48 0.36
N LYS A 40 0.16 10.44 0.09
CA LYS A 40 -1.19 10.30 0.69
C LYS A 40 -1.16 10.23 2.21
N ALA A 41 -0.18 9.54 2.79
CA ALA A 41 -0.02 9.45 4.23
C ALA A 41 0.32 10.83 4.84
N LEU A 42 1.22 11.58 4.20
CA LEU A 42 1.57 12.95 4.62
C LEU A 42 0.36 13.90 4.49
N ASP A 43 -0.40 13.79 3.39
CA ASP A 43 -1.63 14.57 3.20
C ASP A 43 -2.66 14.22 4.29
N SER A 44 -2.77 12.94 4.66
CA SER A 44 -3.66 12.49 5.74
C SER A 44 -3.23 13.04 7.10
N VAL A 45 -1.93 13.07 7.42
CA VAL A 45 -1.42 13.68 8.66
C VAL A 45 -1.69 15.18 8.65
N SER A 46 -1.45 15.86 7.53
CA SER A 46 -1.76 17.29 7.39
C SER A 46 -3.25 17.59 7.61
N ALA A 47 -4.14 16.72 7.12
CA ALA A 47 -5.57 16.84 7.35
C ALA A 47 -5.95 16.62 8.82
N GLN A 48 -5.30 15.66 9.49
CA GLN A 48 -5.49 15.42 10.93
C GLN A 48 -5.01 16.62 11.76
N GLU A 49 -3.84 17.19 11.46
CA GLU A 49 -3.34 18.42 12.11
C GLU A 49 -4.32 19.59 11.94
N SER A 50 -4.85 19.78 10.71
CA SER A 50 -5.87 20.81 10.47
C SER A 50 -7.15 20.57 11.28
N ASN A 51 -7.55 19.31 11.47
CA ASN A 51 -8.70 18.97 12.31
C ASN A 51 -8.43 19.27 13.78
N VAL A 52 -7.23 18.98 14.29
CA VAL A 52 -6.83 19.33 15.66
C VAL A 52 -6.88 20.85 15.87
N SER A 53 -6.41 21.63 14.90
CA SER A 53 -6.52 23.10 14.95
C SER A 53 -7.98 23.56 15.01
N ALA A 54 -8.85 23.00 14.15
CA ALA A 54 -10.26 23.35 14.12
C ALA A 54 -11.00 22.96 15.42
N LEU A 55 -10.63 21.83 16.03
CA LEU A 55 -11.16 21.41 17.32
C LEU A 55 -10.64 22.31 18.46
N THR A 56 -9.40 22.76 18.38
CA THR A 56 -8.81 23.71 19.33
C THR A 56 -9.56 25.05 19.30
N ASP A 57 -9.84 25.57 18.10
CA ASP A 57 -10.64 26.80 17.94
C ASP A 57 -12.06 26.62 18.50
N GLN A 58 -12.68 25.47 18.22
CA GLN A 58 -14.00 25.13 18.76
C GLN A 58 -14.00 24.99 20.29
N PHE A 59 -12.90 24.49 20.87
CA PHE A 59 -12.73 24.40 22.32
C PHE A 59 -12.65 25.79 22.94
N MET A 60 -11.91 26.73 22.33
CA MET A 60 -11.80 28.11 22.81
C MET A 60 -13.16 28.84 22.84
N VAL A 61 -14.07 28.52 21.91
CA VAL A 61 -15.45 29.04 21.90
C VAL A 61 -16.45 28.19 22.69
N GLY A 62 -15.97 27.14 23.40
CA GLY A 62 -16.78 26.29 24.27
C GLY A 62 -17.70 25.29 23.58
N LYS A 63 -17.44 24.96 22.31
CA LYS A 63 -18.27 24.04 21.50
C LYS A 63 -17.87 22.57 21.60
N VAL A 64 -16.64 22.28 22.01
CA VAL A 64 -16.11 20.90 22.17
C VAL A 64 -15.31 20.80 23.46
N ASP A 65 -15.21 19.59 24.01
CA ASP A 65 -14.43 19.31 25.22
C ASP A 65 -12.93 19.18 24.92
N VAL A 66 -12.10 19.52 25.91
CA VAL A 66 -10.63 19.35 25.83
C VAL A 66 -10.23 17.91 25.50
N SER A 67 -10.99 16.93 25.97
CA SER A 67 -10.76 15.52 25.69
C SER A 67 -10.82 15.19 24.20
N GLN A 68 -11.69 15.86 23.43
CA GLN A 68 -11.79 15.63 21.98
C GLN A 68 -10.56 16.16 21.24
N VAL A 69 -10.07 17.34 21.65
CA VAL A 69 -8.81 17.90 21.12
C VAL A 69 -7.64 16.96 21.42
N MET A 70 -7.55 16.46 22.66
CA MET A 70 -6.50 15.52 23.05
C MET A 70 -6.57 14.21 22.28
N ILE A 71 -7.76 13.62 22.09
CA ILE A 71 -7.92 12.39 21.31
C ILE A 71 -7.49 12.61 19.86
N ALA A 72 -7.93 13.71 19.25
CA ALA A 72 -7.56 14.03 17.87
C ALA A 72 -6.04 14.23 17.73
N ALA A 73 -5.41 14.91 18.69
CA ALA A 73 -3.96 15.11 18.72
C ALA A 73 -3.21 13.77 18.88
N SER A 74 -3.64 12.90 19.79
CA SER A 74 -3.06 11.57 19.95
C SER A 74 -3.20 10.71 18.68
N GLN A 75 -4.34 10.82 17.98
CA GLN A 75 -4.54 10.10 16.72
C GLN A 75 -3.58 10.59 15.62
N ALA A 76 -3.38 11.91 15.50
CA ALA A 76 -2.42 12.48 14.57
C ALA A 76 -0.99 11.99 14.86
N GLU A 77 -0.58 12.01 16.14
CA GLU A 77 0.74 11.54 16.55
C GLU A 77 0.98 10.06 16.22
N ILE A 78 0.02 9.18 16.57
CA ILE A 78 0.11 7.75 16.26
C ILE A 78 0.16 7.51 14.74
N SER A 79 -0.61 8.27 13.95
CA SER A 79 -0.64 8.15 12.49
C SER A 79 0.70 8.56 11.86
N LEU A 80 1.33 9.62 12.37
CA LEU A 80 2.66 10.05 11.95
C LEU A 80 3.74 9.03 12.30
N GLN A 81 3.68 8.46 13.51
CA GLN A 81 4.60 7.39 13.93
C GLN A 81 4.47 6.17 13.02
N LEU A 82 3.23 5.75 12.71
CA LEU A 82 2.97 4.64 11.80
C LEU A 82 3.53 4.93 10.40
N THR A 83 3.32 6.15 9.88
CA THR A 83 3.85 6.58 8.57
C THR A 83 5.37 6.47 8.53
N THR A 84 6.05 6.88 9.60
CA THR A 84 7.51 6.77 9.72
C THR A 84 7.98 5.31 9.76
N GLN A 85 7.26 4.44 10.46
CA GLN A 85 7.57 3.01 10.49
C GLN A 85 7.41 2.36 9.11
N ILE A 86 6.32 2.68 8.41
CA ILE A 86 6.09 2.17 7.05
C ILE A 86 7.19 2.66 6.11
N ARG A 87 7.56 3.95 6.18
CA ARG A 87 8.69 4.50 5.42
C ARG A 87 9.96 3.67 5.60
N ASN A 88 10.33 3.38 6.85
CA ASN A 88 11.53 2.60 7.14
C ASN A 88 11.42 1.18 6.56
N LYS A 89 10.28 0.49 6.75
CA LYS A 89 10.07 -0.87 6.22
C LYS A 89 10.14 -0.94 4.70
N VAL A 90 9.65 0.08 4.01
CA VAL A 90 9.70 0.11 2.55
C VAL A 90 11.12 0.35 2.04
N ILE A 91 11.88 1.22 2.73
CA ILE A 91 13.32 1.40 2.43
C ILE A 91 14.08 0.09 2.63
N ASP A 92 13.81 -0.63 3.72
CA ASP A 92 14.43 -1.94 4.00
C ASP A 92 14.09 -2.95 2.89
N ALA A 93 12.81 -3.02 2.48
CA ALA A 93 12.36 -3.92 1.41
C ALA A 93 13.02 -3.60 0.06
N TYR A 94 13.18 -2.31 -0.27
CA TYR A 94 13.89 -1.89 -1.47
C TYR A 94 15.37 -2.32 -1.44
N GLN A 95 16.04 -2.14 -0.29
CA GLN A 95 17.43 -2.56 -0.13
C GLN A 95 17.58 -4.08 -0.24
N GLU A 96 16.66 -4.86 0.33
CA GLU A 96 16.68 -6.32 0.28
C GLU A 96 16.54 -6.84 -1.16
N ILE A 97 15.60 -6.28 -1.94
CA ILE A 97 15.42 -6.64 -3.35
C ILE A 97 16.70 -6.37 -4.16
N MET A 98 17.38 -5.25 -3.89
CA MET A 98 18.66 -4.93 -4.55
C MET A 98 19.76 -5.93 -4.18
N ARG A 99 19.80 -6.41 -2.93
CA ARG A 99 20.77 -7.43 -2.48
C ARG A 99 20.51 -8.82 -3.06
N MET A 100 19.28 -9.13 -3.45
CA MET A 100 18.94 -10.40 -4.10
C MET A 100 19.31 -10.45 -5.59
N GLN A 101 19.46 -9.30 -6.25
CA GLN A 101 19.70 -9.21 -7.70
C GLN A 101 21.18 -9.07 -8.09
N VAL A 102 22.07 -8.85 -7.12
CA VAL A 102 23.53 -8.78 -7.35
C VAL A 102 24.21 -10.14 -7.27
#